data_AF-A0A7U5RX27-F1
#
_entry.id   AF-A0A7U5RX27-F1
#
_cell.length_a   1.000
_cell.length_b   1.000
_cell.length_c   1.000
_cell.angle_alpha   90.00
_cell.angle_beta   90.00
_cell.angle_gamma   90.00
#
_symmetry.space_group_name_H-M   'P 1'
#
loop_
_entity.id
_entity.type
_entity.pdbx_description
1 polymer ?
#
loop_
_entity_poly.entity_id
_entity_poly.type
_entity_poly.pdbx_seq_one_letter_code
_entity_poly.pdbx_strand_id
1 'polypeptide(L)'
;MRVGLEEHEFASSDSASSGYEFSQTRGVVTVDTSQSDCGDIGIVAVIPVGMAHVSSVVLTAVPGKHMAKGEEFGYFQFGGSDIIILFQEGVDPQLDTSEEFRLVGSPVARCAAPRNPQ
;
A
#
# COMPACT_ATOMS: atom_id res chain seq x y z
N MET A 1 -4.17 -17.72 -17.13
CA MET A 1 -5.10 -16.76 -16.50
C MET A 1 -6.51 -17.18 -16.87
N ARG A 2 -7.34 -17.58 -15.90
CA ARG A 2 -8.76 -17.92 -16.12
C ARG A 2 -9.56 -16.82 -15.43
N VAL A 3 -10.30 -16.03 -16.20
CA VAL A 3 -11.32 -15.12 -15.66
C VAL A 3 -12.64 -15.87 -15.64
N GLY A 4 -13.33 -15.83 -14.49
CA GLY A 4 -14.69 -16.34 -14.37
C GLY A 4 -15.69 -15.31 -14.90
N LEU A 5 -16.84 -15.78 -15.39
CA LEU A 5 -18.01 -14.93 -15.60
C LEU A 5 -19.01 -15.31 -14.51
N GLU A 6 -19.26 -14.40 -13.58
CA GLU A 6 -20.29 -14.54 -12.54
C GLU A 6 -21.27 -13.39 -12.70
N GLU A 7 -22.58 -13.69 -12.70
CA GLU A 7 -23.65 -12.69 -12.81
C GLU A 7 -23.55 -11.69 -13.99
N HIS A 8 -22.88 -12.08 -15.08
CA HIS A 8 -22.56 -11.23 -16.26
C HIS A 8 -21.43 -10.22 -16.04
N GLU A 9 -20.69 -10.32 -14.95
CA GLU A 9 -19.50 -9.53 -14.67
C GLU A 9 -18.23 -10.38 -14.79
N PHE A 10 -17.10 -9.72 -15.07
CA PHE A 10 -15.80 -10.38 -15.03
C PHE A 10 -15.38 -10.56 -13.57
N ALA A 11 -15.35 -11.81 -13.11
CA ALA A 11 -14.80 -12.15 -11.80
C ALA A 11 -13.27 -12.24 -11.90
N SER A 12 -12.59 -11.21 -11.38
CA SER A 12 -11.13 -11.22 -11.21
C SER A 12 -10.77 -12.19 -10.08
N SER A 13 -9.73 -12.99 -10.27
CA SER A 13 -9.12 -13.75 -9.18
C SER A 13 -8.24 -12.81 -8.35
N ASP A 14 -8.62 -12.54 -7.11
CA ASP A 14 -7.83 -11.86 -6.08
C ASP A 14 -7.70 -12.82 -4.89
N SER A 15 -6.47 -13.07 -4.41
CA SER A 15 -6.22 -14.06 -3.36
C SER A 15 -4.81 -13.96 -2.78
N ALA A 16 -4.73 -13.33 -1.60
CA ALA A 16 -3.52 -13.26 -0.79
C ALA A 16 -2.92 -14.63 -0.42
N SER A 17 -3.75 -15.68 -0.38
CA SER A 17 -3.32 -17.06 -0.07
C SER A 17 -2.71 -17.79 -1.27
N SER A 18 -3.11 -17.44 -2.49
CA SER A 18 -2.51 -17.98 -3.72
C SER A 18 -1.18 -17.30 -4.10
N GLY A 19 -0.91 -16.14 -3.48
CA GLY A 19 0.23 -15.28 -3.80
C GLY A 19 0.11 -14.59 -5.15
N TYR A 20 -1.11 -14.47 -5.68
CA TYR A 20 -1.39 -13.88 -6.97
C TYR A 20 -0.82 -12.46 -7.09
N GLU A 21 -0.96 -11.66 -6.04
CA GLU A 21 -0.53 -10.26 -5.93
C GLU A 21 1.00 -10.15 -6.09
N PHE A 22 1.76 -11.12 -5.57
CA PHE A 22 3.23 -11.14 -5.67
C PHE A 22 3.74 -11.45 -7.09
N SER A 23 2.89 -12.01 -7.95
CA SER A 23 3.21 -12.29 -9.35
C SER A 23 2.83 -11.16 -10.32
N GLN A 24 2.13 -10.13 -9.84
CA GLN A 24 1.69 -9.00 -10.67
C GLN A 24 2.76 -7.90 -10.80
N THR A 25 2.57 -7.02 -11.78
CA THR A 25 3.29 -5.75 -11.90
C THR A 25 3.04 -4.91 -10.66
N ARG A 26 4.12 -4.41 -10.06
CA ARG A 26 4.08 -3.68 -8.80
C ARG A 26 5.16 -2.61 -8.74
N GLY A 27 4.85 -1.52 -8.05
CA GLY A 27 5.83 -0.54 -7.60
C GLY A 27 6.28 -0.87 -6.18
N VAL A 28 7.42 -0.33 -5.77
CA VAL A 28 7.88 -0.39 -4.38
C VAL A 28 8.36 1.00 -4.00
N VAL A 29 7.73 1.58 -2.97
CA VAL A 29 8.13 2.86 -2.39
C VAL A 29 8.41 2.64 -0.92
N THR A 30 9.60 3.00 -0.47
CA THR A 30 9.96 3.00 0.96
C THR A 30 9.97 4.42 1.48
N VAL A 31 9.23 4.66 2.55
CA VAL A 31 9.16 5.95 3.25
C VAL A 31 9.92 5.81 4.56
N ASP A 32 11.02 6.55 4.69
CA ASP A 32 11.75 6.70 5.94
C ASP A 32 11.11 7.84 6.75
N THR A 33 10.64 7.53 7.96
CA THR A 33 9.92 8.50 8.81
C THR A 33 10.81 9.13 9.89
N SER A 34 12.13 8.89 9.88
CA SER A 34 13.07 9.42 10.88
C SER A 34 13.10 10.95 10.98
N GLN A 35 12.69 11.66 9.92
CA GLN A 35 12.63 13.14 9.86
C GLN A 35 11.19 13.68 9.87
N SER A 36 10.21 12.84 10.20
CA SER A 36 8.79 13.22 10.20
C SER A 36 8.42 14.04 11.45
N ASP A 37 7.80 15.20 11.24
CA ASP A 37 7.20 16.01 12.31
C ASP A 37 6.04 15.29 13.04
N CYS A 38 5.51 14.22 12.45
CA CYS A 38 4.45 13.40 13.04
C CYS A 38 5.00 12.26 13.92
N GLY A 39 6.32 12.22 14.15
CA GLY A 39 7.03 11.14 14.83
C GLY A 39 7.66 10.15 13.86
N ASP A 40 8.65 9.42 14.38
CA ASP A 40 9.35 8.34 13.70
C ASP A 40 8.63 7.02 14.00
N ILE A 41 8.28 6.28 12.96
CA ILE A 41 7.69 4.93 13.00
C ILE A 41 8.54 3.94 12.18
N GLY A 42 9.78 4.29 11.90
CA GLY A 42 10.69 3.50 11.07
C GLY A 42 10.42 3.64 9.57
N ILE A 43 10.80 2.60 8.84
CA ILE A 43 10.56 2.50 7.39
C ILE A 43 9.21 1.85 7.12
N VAL A 44 8.39 2.50 6.30
CA VAL A 44 7.13 1.95 5.79
C VAL A 44 7.28 1.71 4.28
N ALA A 45 7.06 0.48 3.83
CA ALA A 45 7.00 0.18 2.40
C ALA A 45 5.54 0.19 1.92
N VAL A 46 5.28 0.92 0.84
CA VAL A 46 4.01 0.92 0.11
C VAL A 46 4.25 0.27 -1.25
N ILE A 47 3.53 -0.81 -1.51
CA ILE A 47 3.68 -1.64 -2.71
C ILE A 47 2.34 -1.59 -3.45
N PRO A 48 2.16 -0.62 -4.36
CA PRO A 48 1.03 -0.62 -5.28
C PRO A 48 1.14 -1.80 -6.25
N VAL A 49 0.09 -2.62 -6.31
CA VAL A 49 0.00 -3.81 -7.16
C VAL A 49 -1.11 -3.60 -8.18
N GLY A 50 -0.77 -3.63 -9.47
CA GLY A 50 -1.76 -3.52 -10.53
C GLY A 50 -2.46 -4.86 -10.76
N MET A 51 -3.79 -4.89 -10.74
CA MET A 51 -4.54 -6.13 -11.00
C MET A 51 -5.02 -6.26 -12.45
N ALA A 52 -5.09 -7.52 -12.90
CA ALA A 52 -5.69 -7.93 -14.17
C ALA A 52 -5.09 -7.24 -15.42
N HIS A 53 -5.90 -7.04 -16.46
CA HIS A 53 -5.47 -6.48 -17.75
C HIS A 53 -5.24 -4.97 -17.71
N VAL A 54 -5.51 -4.29 -16.59
CA VAL A 54 -5.25 -2.86 -16.44
C VAL A 54 -4.49 -2.61 -15.15
N SER A 55 -3.18 -2.82 -15.23
CA SER A 55 -2.26 -2.95 -14.10
C SER A 55 -1.14 -1.91 -14.12
N SER A 56 -1.43 -0.73 -14.67
CA SER A 56 -0.47 0.38 -14.74
C SER A 56 -0.21 0.96 -13.36
N VAL A 57 1.02 0.82 -12.89
CA VAL A 57 1.54 1.49 -11.67
C VAL A 57 2.54 2.55 -12.11
N VAL A 58 2.22 3.83 -11.89
CA VAL A 58 3.11 4.94 -12.21
C VAL A 58 3.63 5.54 -10.91
N LEU A 59 4.93 5.42 -10.67
CA LEU A 59 5.58 6.07 -9.53
C LEU A 59 6.08 7.45 -9.95
N THR A 60 5.69 8.47 -9.20
CA THR A 60 6.11 9.87 -9.40
C THR A 60 7.13 10.31 -8.35
N ALA A 61 7.31 9.53 -7.28
CA ALA A 61 8.33 9.77 -6.27
C ALA A 61 9.74 9.75 -6.85
N VAL A 62 10.58 10.63 -6.29
CA VAL A 62 12.01 10.72 -6.61
C VAL A 62 12.80 10.19 -5.41
N PRO A 63 13.69 9.19 -5.58
CA PRO A 63 14.49 8.66 -4.47
C PRO A 63 15.25 9.76 -3.72
N GLY A 64 15.22 9.70 -2.38
CA GLY A 64 15.90 10.65 -1.50
C GLY A 64 15.20 12.02 -1.35
N LYS A 65 14.07 12.25 -2.03
CA LYS A 65 13.27 13.47 -1.84
C LYS A 65 12.59 13.46 -0.48
N HIS A 66 12.74 14.54 0.27
CA HIS A 66 11.90 14.80 1.44
C HIS A 66 10.50 15.23 0.98
N MET A 67 9.45 14.55 1.45
CA MET A 67 8.06 14.76 1.02
C MET A 67 7.19 15.13 2.20
N ALA A 68 6.18 15.97 1.97
CA ALA A 68 5.20 16.29 2.99
C ALA A 68 4.21 15.12 3.20
N LYS A 69 3.65 14.99 4.41
CA LYS A 69 2.58 14.02 4.67
C LYS A 69 1.39 14.30 3.75
N GLY A 70 0.97 13.28 3.01
CA GLY A 70 -0.13 13.38 2.04
C GLY A 70 0.29 13.84 0.64
N GLU A 71 1.59 14.10 0.41
CA GLU A 71 2.11 14.33 -0.93
C GLU A 71 2.06 13.05 -1.77
N GLU A 72 1.65 13.19 -3.03
CA GLU A 72 1.53 12.07 -3.97
C GLU A 72 2.90 11.49 -4.35
N PHE A 73 3.03 10.16 -4.30
CA PHE A 73 4.22 9.43 -4.74
C PHE A 73 3.97 8.50 -5.93
N GLY A 74 2.73 8.41 -6.41
CA GLY A 74 2.35 7.61 -7.56
C GLY A 74 0.84 7.44 -7.67
N TYR A 75 0.41 6.81 -8.76
CA TYR A 75 -1.00 6.55 -9.05
C TYR A 75 -1.17 5.31 -9.94
N PHE A 76 -2.39 4.80 -9.99
CA PHE A 76 -2.83 3.81 -10.97
C PHE A 76 -3.51 4.54 -12.14
N GLN A 77 -3.08 4.30 -13.38
CA GLN A 77 -3.65 5.01 -14.55
C GLN A 77 -5.11 4.57 -14.83
N PHE A 78 -5.44 3.29 -14.62
CA PHE A 78 -6.76 2.72 -14.80
C PHE A 78 -6.85 1.35 -14.09
N GLY A 79 -8.00 1.01 -13.50
CA GLY A 79 -8.31 -0.32 -12.99
C GLY A 79 -8.36 -0.44 -11.46
N GLY A 80 -8.75 -1.64 -11.00
CA GLY A 80 -8.69 -2.05 -9.60
C GLY A 80 -7.26 -2.42 -9.20
N SER A 81 -6.90 -2.15 -7.95
CA SER A 81 -5.53 -2.23 -7.49
C SER A 81 -5.47 -2.59 -6.02
N ASP A 82 -4.50 -3.41 -5.67
CA ASP A 82 -4.20 -3.68 -4.27
C ASP A 82 -3.03 -2.82 -3.83
N ILE A 83 -2.98 -2.53 -2.54
CA ILE A 83 -1.84 -1.88 -1.91
C ILE A 83 -1.41 -2.76 -0.76
N ILE A 84 -0.18 -3.28 -0.83
CA ILE A 84 0.46 -3.94 0.30
C ILE A 84 1.24 -2.88 1.08
N ILE A 85 1.01 -2.80 2.39
CA ILE A 85 1.73 -1.92 3.29
C ILE A 85 2.54 -2.79 4.26
N LEU A 86 3.85 -2.57 4.30
CA LEU A 86 4.75 -3.25 5.20
C LEU A 86 5.33 -2.24 6.20
N PHE A 87 5.33 -2.63 7.46
CA PHE A 87 5.96 -1.88 8.53
C PHE A 87 7.29 -2.52 8.89
N GLN A 88 8.28 -1.70 9.26
CA GLN A 88 9.57 -2.18 9.73
C GLN A 88 9.39 -3.14 10.92
N GLU A 89 10.26 -4.15 11.00
CA GLU A 89 10.31 -5.06 12.14
C GLU A 89 10.41 -4.29 13.47
N GLY A 90 9.59 -4.69 14.45
CA GLY A 90 9.52 -4.04 15.76
C GLY A 90 8.47 -2.92 15.87
N VAL A 91 7.88 -2.48 14.75
CA VAL A 91 6.71 -1.60 14.77
C VAL A 91 5.46 -2.42 15.09
N ASP A 92 4.62 -1.92 15.99
CA ASP A 92 3.33 -2.52 16.38
C ASP A 92 2.17 -1.67 15.80
N PRO A 93 1.77 -1.90 14.53
CA PRO A 93 0.70 -1.13 13.91
C PRO A 93 -0.68 -1.62 14.39
N GLN A 94 -1.47 -0.71 14.94
CA GLN A 94 -2.91 -0.94 15.13
C GLN A 94 -3.63 -0.71 13.80
N LEU A 95 -3.91 -1.81 13.09
CA LEU A 95 -4.59 -1.80 11.80
C LEU A 95 -6.08 -1.53 11.98
N ASP A 96 -6.65 -0.79 11.04
CA ASP A 96 -8.09 -0.66 10.91
C ASP A 96 -8.63 -1.83 10.07
N THR A 97 -9.43 -2.70 10.69
CA THR A 97 -9.95 -3.94 10.07
C THR A 97 -11.45 -3.89 9.76
N SER A 98 -12.11 -2.72 9.84
CA SER A 98 -13.54 -2.65 9.49
C SER A 98 -13.72 -2.80 7.98
N GLU A 99 -14.77 -3.54 7.59
CA GLU A 99 -15.12 -3.84 6.19
C GLU A 99 -15.89 -2.70 5.49
N GLU A 100 -16.14 -1.59 6.19
CA GLU A 100 -16.84 -0.42 5.64
C GLU A 100 -15.93 0.38 4.68
N PHE A 101 -16.55 1.13 3.76
CA PHE A 101 -15.81 2.02 2.88
C PHE A 101 -15.01 3.08 3.66
N ARG A 102 -13.82 3.42 3.16
CA ARG A 102 -12.93 4.44 3.73
C ARG A 102 -12.79 5.63 2.79
N LEU A 103 -12.73 6.82 3.38
CA LEU A 103 -12.49 8.06 2.63
C LEU A 103 -10.99 8.32 2.52
N VAL A 104 -10.59 9.10 1.51
CA VAL A 104 -9.21 9.57 1.40
C VAL A 104 -8.82 10.31 2.69
N GLY A 105 -7.67 9.93 3.25
CA GLY A 105 -7.18 10.46 4.52
C GLY A 105 -7.62 9.69 5.76
N SER A 106 -8.51 8.70 5.63
CA SER A 106 -8.78 7.73 6.71
C SER A 106 -7.49 6.97 7.05
N PRO A 107 -7.10 6.87 8.34
CA PRO A 107 -5.92 6.11 8.73
C PRO A 107 -6.08 4.61 8.47
N VAL A 108 -5.13 4.00 7.76
CA VAL A 108 -5.05 2.54 7.57
C VAL A 108 -4.44 1.83 8.79
N ALA A 109 -3.54 2.52 9.48
CA ALA A 109 -2.88 2.03 10.68
C ALA A 109 -2.51 3.18 11.60
N ARG A 110 -2.45 2.90 12.89
CA ARG A 110 -1.90 3.81 13.90
C ARG A 110 -0.73 3.11 14.59
N CYS A 111 0.42 3.75 14.56
CA CYS A 111 1.61 3.24 15.23
C CYS A 111 1.93 4.15 16.41
N ALA A 112 2.37 3.58 17.53
CA ALA A 112 3.06 4.35 18.54
C ALA A 112 4.49 4.60 18.06
N ALA A 113 5.06 5.77 18.36
CA ALA A 113 6.49 5.99 18.16
C ALA A 113 7.28 4.89 18.92
N PRO A 114 8.36 4.34 18.34
CA PRO A 114 9.21 3.38 19.03
C PRO A 114 9.58 3.93 20.40
N ARG A 115 9.35 3.13 21.45
CA ARG A 115 10.01 3.39 22.73
C ARG A 115 11.49 3.24 22.47
N ASN A 116 12.25 4.34 22.60
CA ASN A 116 13.71 4.31 22.50
C ASN A 116 14.26 3.05 23.17
N PRO A 117 15.03 2.20 22.46
CA PRO A 117 15.78 1.15 23.15
C PRO A 117 16.76 1.85 24.10
N GLN A 118 16.71 1.46 25.38
CA GLN A 118 17.73 1.82 26.37
C GLN A 118 19.08 1.20 25.98
#